data_AF-A0A067EE18-F1
#
_entry.id   AF-A0A067EE18-F1
#
_cell.length_a   1.000
_cell.length_b   1.000
_cell.length_c   1.000
_cell.angle_alpha   90.00
_cell.angle_beta   90.00
_cell.angle_gamma   90.00
#
_symmetry.space_group_name_H-M   'P 1'
#
loop_
_entity.id
_entity.type
_entity.pdbx_description
1 polymer ?
#
loop_
_entity_poly.entity_id
_entity_poly.type
_entity_poly.pdbx_seq_one_letter_code
_entity_poly.pdbx_strand_id
1 'polypeptide(L)'
;MGICNSCESTNVATAKVILHDGRLQEFAYPVRVSQVLEKNPMSFVCNMDDMDFDSFLSGINGDEMLQPGRLYFALPVSWLKSPLRVEKMVSLAVKASLALNKMR
;
A
#
# COMPACT_ATOMS: atom_id res chain seq x y z
N MET A 1 41.24 15.44 -6.11
CA MET A 1 40.57 14.14 -6.34
C MET A 1 39.84 13.75 -5.08
N GLY A 2 38.52 13.81 -5.08
CA GLY A 2 37.67 13.34 -3.98
C GLY A 2 36.43 12.74 -4.62
N ILE A 3 36.51 11.45 -4.98
CA ILE A 3 35.36 10.69 -5.46
C ILE A 3 34.55 10.27 -4.23
N CYS A 4 33.58 11.12 -3.86
CA CYS A 4 32.58 10.76 -2.86
C CYS A 4 31.65 9.71 -3.49
N ASN A 5 32.00 8.44 -3.26
CA ASN A 5 31.26 7.27 -3.71
C ASN A 5 30.19 6.87 -2.69
N SER A 6 29.40 7.82 -2.23
CA SER A 6 28.13 7.51 -1.59
C SER A 6 27.09 7.50 -2.69
N CYS A 7 26.75 6.30 -3.17
CA CYS A 7 25.47 6.06 -3.82
C CYS A 7 24.39 6.47 -2.81
N GLU A 8 24.07 7.76 -2.80
CA GLU A 8 22.83 8.25 -2.24
C GLU A 8 21.78 7.66 -3.17
N SER A 9 21.36 6.42 -2.87
CA SER A 9 20.05 5.95 -3.30
C SER A 9 19.13 7.06 -2.83
N THR A 10 18.79 7.96 -3.73
CA THR A 10 17.70 8.88 -3.55
C THR A 10 16.51 7.97 -3.31
N ASN A 11 16.25 7.67 -2.03
CA ASN A 11 15.04 6.99 -1.61
C ASN A 11 13.98 8.07 -1.78
N VAL A 12 13.69 8.39 -3.04
CA VAL A 12 12.59 9.27 -3.40
C VAL A 12 11.42 8.57 -2.75
N ALA A 13 10.82 9.21 -1.75
CA ALA A 13 9.69 8.63 -1.06
C ALA A 13 8.68 8.22 -2.15
N THR A 14 8.36 6.93 -2.22
CA THR A 14 7.38 6.39 -3.18
C THR A 14 6.11 6.04 -2.41
N ALA A 15 4.96 6.20 -3.06
CA ALA A 15 3.73 5.65 -2.52
C ALA A 15 3.73 4.14 -2.80
N LYS A 16 3.46 3.34 -1.78
CA LYS A 16 3.53 1.87 -1.85
C LYS A 16 2.15 1.29 -1.66
N VAL A 17 1.64 0.59 -2.67
CA VAL A 17 0.35 -0.11 -2.60
C VAL A 17 0.59 -1.61 -2.64
N ILE A 18 0.22 -2.31 -1.58
CA ILE A 18 0.28 -3.76 -1.51
C ILE A 18 -1.08 -4.32 -1.87
N LEU A 19 -1.13 -5.12 -2.94
CA LEU A 19 -2.33 -5.81 -3.36
C LEU A 19 -2.64 -6.97 -2.39
N HIS A 20 -3.91 -7.36 -2.31
CA HIS A 20 -4.32 -8.52 -1.52
C HIS A 20 -3.62 -9.84 -1.92
N ASP A 21 -3.13 -9.96 -3.16
CA ASP A 21 -2.34 -11.10 -3.63
C ASP A 21 -0.87 -11.07 -3.15
N GLY A 22 -0.45 -10.01 -2.46
CA GLY A 22 0.90 -9.82 -1.94
C GLY A 22 1.88 -9.15 -2.90
N ARG A 23 1.42 -8.70 -4.08
CA ARG A 23 2.26 -7.91 -5.00
C ARG A 23 2.35 -6.45 -4.53
N LEU A 24 3.51 -5.84 -4.77
CA LEU A 24 3.74 -4.42 -4.52
C LEU A 24 3.58 -3.60 -5.81
N GLN A 25 2.93 -2.46 -5.71
CA GLN A 25 2.95 -1.40 -6.71
C GLN A 25 3.57 -0.16 -6.09
N GLU A 26 4.63 0.35 -6.70
CA GLU A 26 5.29 1.58 -6.28
C GLU A 26 5.00 2.71 -7.26
N PHE A 27 4.77 3.90 -6.70
CA PHE A 27 4.53 5.11 -7.46
C PHE A 27 5.49 6.19 -7.00
N ALA A 28 6.39 6.61 -7.90
CA ALA A 28 7.35 7.69 -7.66
C ALA A 28 6.76 9.09 -7.88
N TYR A 29 5.48 9.17 -8.24
CA TYR A 29 4.74 10.39 -8.51
C TYR A 29 3.35 10.30 -7.87
N PRO A 30 2.66 11.43 -7.61
CA PRO A 30 1.30 11.42 -7.10
C PRO A 30 0.36 10.67 -8.06
N VAL A 31 -0.31 9.65 -7.55
CA VAL A 31 -1.27 8.82 -8.29
C VAL A 31 -2.61 8.86 -7.59
N ARG A 32 -3.69 8.99 -8.35
CA ARG A 32 -5.04 8.94 -7.77
C ARG A 32 -5.41 7.51 -7.40
N VAL A 33 -6.17 7.35 -6.33
CA VAL A 33 -6.69 6.04 -5.92
C VAL A 33 -7.49 5.40 -7.07
N SER A 34 -8.27 6.18 -7.81
CA SER A 34 -9.03 5.70 -8.97
C SER A 34 -8.15 5.00 -10.01
N GLN A 35 -6.95 5.53 -10.30
CA GLN A 35 -6.01 4.93 -11.26
C GLN A 35 -5.48 3.56 -10.79
N VAL A 36 -5.34 3.36 -9.47
CA VAL A 36 -4.97 2.06 -8.91
C VAL A 36 -6.14 1.09 -9.00
N LEU A 37 -7.36 1.57 -8.79
CA LEU A 37 -8.59 0.78 -8.86
C LEU A 37 -8.99 0.40 -10.29
N GLU A 38 -8.65 1.21 -11.30
CA GLU A 38 -8.81 0.85 -12.72
C GLU A 38 -8.12 -0.48 -13.06
N LYS A 39 -6.97 -0.74 -12.45
CA LYS A 39 -6.23 -2.01 -12.60
C LYS A 39 -6.75 -3.12 -11.69
N ASN A 40 -7.54 -2.78 -10.68
CA ASN A 40 -8.02 -3.69 -9.64
C ASN A 40 -9.51 -3.42 -9.31
N PRO A 41 -10.44 -3.69 -10.24
CA PRO A 41 -11.82 -3.18 -10.20
C PRO A 41 -12.67 -3.72 -9.04
N MET A 42 -12.29 -4.84 -8.43
CA MET A 42 -12.98 -5.44 -7.28
C MET A 42 -12.30 -5.11 -5.94
N SER A 43 -11.44 -4.09 -5.92
CA SER A 43 -10.70 -3.68 -4.73
C SER A 43 -11.04 -2.26 -4.30
N PHE A 44 -10.70 -1.93 -3.06
CA PHE A 44 -10.62 -0.57 -2.53
C PHE A 44 -9.21 -0.34 -2.00
N VAL A 45 -8.76 0.91 -1.95
CA VAL A 45 -7.47 1.27 -1.35
C VAL A 45 -7.71 1.82 0.05
N CYS A 46 -6.92 1.39 1.02
CA CYS A 46 -6.93 1.90 2.39
C CYS A 46 -5.51 2.23 2.84
N ASN A 47 -5.38 3.19 3.76
CA ASN A 47 -4.10 3.50 4.38
C ASN A 47 -3.80 2.45 5.45
N MET A 48 -2.54 2.01 5.55
CA MET A 48 -2.07 1.15 6.63
C MET A 48 -2.33 1.77 8.01
N ASP A 49 -2.12 3.08 8.15
CA ASP A 49 -2.23 3.77 9.43
C ASP A 49 -3.67 3.81 9.96
N ASP A 50 -4.66 3.65 9.08
CA ASP A 50 -6.08 3.68 9.43
C ASP A 50 -6.64 2.26 9.72
N MET A 51 -5.77 1.23 9.72
CA MET A 51 -6.17 -0.16 9.95
C MET A 51 -6.11 -0.52 11.43
N ASP A 52 -7.28 -0.57 12.07
CA ASP A 52 -7.41 -1.02 13.47
C ASP A 52 -8.05 -2.40 13.59
N PHE A 53 -7.61 -3.16 14.59
CA PHE A 53 -8.21 -4.44 14.95
C PHE A 53 -9.69 -4.29 15.31
N ASP A 54 -10.51 -5.24 14.86
CA ASP A 54 -11.97 -5.30 15.05
C ASP A 54 -12.74 -4.09 14.51
N SER A 55 -12.06 -3.22 13.76
CA SER A 55 -12.65 -2.07 13.09
C SER A 55 -13.03 -2.41 11.65
N PHE A 56 -13.99 -1.67 11.12
CA PHE A 56 -14.32 -1.73 9.70
C PHE A 56 -13.30 -0.95 8.92
N LEU A 57 -12.75 -1.58 7.87
CA LEU A 57 -11.88 -0.88 6.94
C LEU A 57 -12.70 0.13 6.12
N SER A 58 -12.15 1.32 5.96
CA SER A 58 -12.66 2.33 5.04
C SER A 58 -11.73 2.47 3.85
N GLY A 59 -12.32 2.61 2.66
CA GLY A 59 -11.58 2.99 1.47
C GLY A 59 -11.32 4.50 1.42
N ILE A 60 -10.15 4.87 0.92
CA ILE A 60 -9.82 6.24 0.53
C ILE A 60 -10.63 6.58 -0.73
N ASN A 61 -11.06 7.84 -0.87
CA ASN A 61 -11.80 8.27 -2.05
C ASN A 61 -10.95 8.14 -3.32
N GLY A 62 -11.57 7.70 -4.42
CA GLY A 62 -10.93 7.57 -5.74
C GLY A 62 -10.25 8.85 -6.24
N ASP A 63 -10.73 10.02 -5.83
CA ASP A 63 -10.16 11.32 -6.22
C ASP A 63 -8.95 11.74 -5.39
N GLU A 64 -8.70 11.09 -4.26
CA GLU A 64 -7.53 11.39 -3.42
C GLU A 64 -6.25 10.86 -4.04
N MET A 65 -5.16 11.59 -3.78
CA MET A 65 -3.83 11.24 -4.26
C MET A 65 -3.06 10.45 -3.20
N LEU A 66 -2.49 9.33 -3.62
CA LEU A 66 -1.56 8.55 -2.82
C LEU A 66 -0.33 9.38 -2.49
N GLN A 67 -0.01 9.44 -1.21
CA GLN A 67 1.10 10.23 -0.71
C GLN A 67 2.38 9.41 -0.73
N PRO A 68 3.48 9.95 -1.25
CA PRO A 68 4.75 9.26 -1.19
C PRO A 68 5.25 9.10 0.25
N GLY A 69 5.89 7.97 0.54
CA GLY A 69 6.32 7.61 1.89
C GLY A 69 5.24 6.95 2.74
N ARG A 70 4.01 6.82 2.22
CA ARG A 70 2.93 6.07 2.87
C ARG A 70 2.72 4.69 2.26
N LEU A 71 2.19 3.80 3.08
CA LEU A 71 1.87 2.42 2.70
C LEU A 71 0.36 2.23 2.70
N TYR A 72 -0.12 1.68 1.60
CA TYR A 72 -1.52 1.46 1.33
C TYR A 72 -1.77 -0.01 1.00
N PHE A 73 -2.98 -0.48 1.24
CA PHE A 73 -3.42 -1.80 0.84
C PHE A 73 -4.57 -1.70 -0.15
N ALA A 74 -4.46 -2.41 -1.27
CA ALA A 74 -5.57 -2.65 -2.18
C ALA A 74 -6.24 -3.98 -1.81
N LEU A 75 -7.42 -3.89 -1.20
CA LEU A 75 -8.13 -5.03 -0.63
C LEU A 75 -9.46 -5.29 -1.34
N PRO A 76 -9.96 -6.53 -1.35
CA PRO A 76 -11.21 -6.84 -2.01
C PRO A 76 -12.38 -6.13 -1.31
N VAL A 77 -13.32 -5.58 -2.08
CA VAL A 77 -14.50 -4.87 -1.54
C VAL A 77 -15.37 -5.72 -0.60
N SER A 78 -15.22 -7.05 -0.63
CA SER A 78 -15.86 -7.96 0.33
C SER A 78 -15.42 -7.72 1.78
N TRP A 79 -14.24 -7.15 2.00
CA TRP A 79 -13.73 -6.86 3.35
C TRP A 79 -14.42 -5.66 4.00
N LEU A 80 -14.99 -4.73 3.23
CA LEU A 80 -15.75 -3.59 3.77
C LEU A 80 -16.98 -4.02 4.58
N LYS A 81 -17.48 -5.24 4.35
CA LYS A 81 -18.66 -5.80 5.04
C LYS A 81 -18.32 -6.59 6.30
N SER A 82 -17.04 -6.70 6.66
CA SER A 82 -16.60 -7.52 7.79
C SER A 82 -15.54 -6.78 8.62
N PRO A 83 -15.55 -6.90 9.94
CA PRO A 83 -14.48 -6.35 10.77
C PRO A 83 -13.13 -7.00 10.47
N LEU A 84 -12.05 -6.22 10.65
CA LEU A 84 -10.68 -6.68 10.47
C LEU A 84 -10.26 -7.60 11.63
N ARG A 85 -10.26 -8.91 11.37
CA ARG A 85 -9.79 -9.90 12.34
C ARG A 85 -8.26 -10.01 12.37
N VAL A 86 -7.73 -10.55 13.48
CA VAL A 86 -6.29 -10.75 13.69
C VAL A 86 -5.67 -11.55 12.55
N GLU A 87 -6.31 -12.61 12.07
CA GLU A 87 -5.75 -13.48 11.03
C GLU A 87 -5.57 -12.73 9.70
N LYS A 88 -6.53 -11.86 9.37
CA LYS A 88 -6.48 -10.98 8.19
C LYS A 88 -5.36 -9.95 8.34
N MET A 89 -5.24 -9.32 9.51
CA MET A 89 -4.21 -8.32 9.79
C MET A 89 -2.80 -8.92 9.74
N VAL A 90 -2.60 -10.10 10.34
CA VAL A 90 -1.34 -10.86 10.27
C VAL A 90 -1.02 -11.22 8.82
N SER A 91 -2.00 -11.67 8.03
CA SER A 91 -1.79 -11.95 6.61
C SER A 91 -1.32 -10.72 5.83
N LEU A 92 -1.90 -9.54 6.11
CA LEU A 92 -1.46 -8.28 5.48
C LEU A 92 -0.05 -7.89 5.91
N ALA A 93 0.29 -8.01 7.20
CA ALA A 93 1.63 -7.71 7.71
C ALA A 93 2.71 -8.63 7.08
N VAL A 94 2.42 -9.92 6.96
CA VAL A 94 3.32 -10.89 6.29
C VAL A 94 3.47 -10.55 4.81
N LYS A 95 2.36 -10.32 4.10
CA LYS A 95 2.39 -9.91 2.68
C LYS A 95 3.18 -8.63 2.48
N ALA A 96 2.98 -7.64 3.34
CA ALA A 96 3.73 -6.39 3.32
C ALA A 96 5.23 -6.64 3.53
N SER A 97 5.59 -7.44 4.53
CA SER A 97 6.99 -7.78 4.79
C SER A 97 7.66 -8.47 3.59
N LEU A 98 6.96 -9.41 2.95
CA LEU A 98 7.45 -10.10 1.75
C LEU A 98 7.56 -9.17 0.54
N ALA A 99 6.55 -8.34 0.34
CA ALA A 99 6.50 -7.34 -0.73
C ALA A 99 7.66 -6.33 -0.61
N LEU A 100 7.91 -5.84 0.60
CA LEU A 100 8.97 -4.87 0.87
C LEU A 100 10.37 -5.50 0.85
N ASN A 101 10.53 -6.73 1.34
CA ASN A 101 11.82 -7.43 1.31
C ASN A 101 12.28 -7.79 -0.10
N LYS A 102 11.37 -7.93 -1.07
CA LYS A 102 11.70 -8.15 -2.48
C LYS A 102 12.38 -6.95 -3.16
N MET A 103 12.46 -5.80 -2.50
CA MET A 103 13.14 -4.61 -3.01
C MET A 103 14.58 -4.46 -2.54
N ARG A 104 15.16 -5.49 -1.94
CA ARG A 104 16.52 -5.50 -1.41
C ARG A 104 17.50 -6.23 -2.33
#